data_AF-A0A924YNR6-F1
#
_entry.id   AF-A0A924YNR6-F1
#
_cell.length_a   1.000
_cell.length_b   1.000
_cell.length_c   1.000
_cell.angle_alpha   90.00
_cell.angle_beta   90.00
_cell.angle_gamma   90.00
#
_symmetry.space_group_name_H-M   'P 1'
#
loop_
_entity.id
_entity.type
_entity.pdbx_description
1 polymer ?
#
loop_
_entity_poly.entity_id
_entity_poly.type
_entity_poly.pdbx_seq_one_letter_code
_entity_poly.pdbx_strand_id
1 'polypeptide(L)'
;MSKQLLAGFLLGLVALAPAHANDWSRCVQPADVVLGIQGCTKIIAKGRETAENLAVAHINRGSAYYNTGEYDLAVEDYAKAIELKPGNSEPFTGRGNAYYRQGEHDSAVDSYSKAIQLSPDDAGNYTGRGLAHFAKGDSKRAIADFQAAAIMFPPDNPRHKQALQLLALAERNLLKEVAQTKPPVHSSSSGSVAHNSESVRPEESVIALEGLRNSFTK
;
A
#
# COMPACT_ATOMS: atom_id res chain seq x y z
N MET A 1 44.37 38.79 -58.67
CA MET A 1 42.95 39.05 -59.02
C MET A 1 42.43 37.72 -59.58
N SER A 2 41.47 37.01 -59.02
CA SER A 2 40.27 37.43 -58.31
C SER A 2 39.80 36.33 -57.34
N LYS A 3 39.26 36.79 -56.21
CA LYS A 3 38.48 36.01 -55.24
C LYS A 3 37.06 35.79 -55.77
N GLN A 4 36.48 34.59 -55.64
CA GLN A 4 35.05 34.29 -55.36
C GLN A 4 35.00 32.84 -54.81
N LEU A 5 34.81 32.56 -53.52
CA LEU A 5 33.61 32.59 -52.65
C LEU A 5 32.54 31.50 -52.92
N LEU A 6 32.46 30.58 -51.95
CA LEU A 6 31.29 29.90 -51.36
C LEU A 6 30.53 28.83 -52.17
N ALA A 7 30.53 27.60 -51.62
CA ALA A 7 29.34 26.98 -51.01
C ALA A 7 29.75 25.67 -50.30
N GLY A 8 30.21 25.77 -49.06
CA GLY A 8 30.41 24.60 -48.20
C GLY A 8 29.06 24.17 -47.64
N PHE A 9 28.53 23.05 -48.14
CA PHE A 9 27.33 22.40 -47.63
C PHE A 9 27.58 21.95 -46.18
N LEU A 10 26.99 22.66 -45.21
CA LEU A 10 26.88 22.17 -43.84
C LEU A 10 25.91 20.99 -43.85
N LEU A 11 26.46 19.77 -43.93
CA LEU A 11 25.74 18.55 -43.54
C LEU A 11 25.48 18.65 -42.04
N GLY A 12 24.32 19.21 -41.70
CA GLY A 12 23.76 19.14 -40.36
C GLY A 12 23.52 17.68 -40.00
N LEU A 13 24.41 17.09 -39.22
CA LEU A 13 24.13 15.89 -38.44
C LEU A 13 23.09 16.27 -37.39
N VAL A 14 21.81 16.20 -37.77
CA VAL A 14 20.74 16.06 -36.78
C VAL A 14 20.93 14.69 -36.17
N ALA A 15 21.56 14.63 -35.00
CA ALA A 15 21.51 13.45 -34.17
C ALA A 15 20.03 13.22 -33.81
N LEU A 16 19.37 12.32 -34.55
CA LEU A 16 18.14 11.71 -34.09
C LEU A 16 18.50 10.95 -32.81
N ALA A 17 18.32 11.60 -31.66
CA ALA A 17 18.18 10.88 -30.41
C ALA A 17 17.10 9.82 -30.67
N PRO A 18 17.38 8.53 -30.42
CA PRO A 18 16.45 7.47 -30.77
C PRO A 18 15.14 7.79 -30.08
N ALA A 19 14.03 7.81 -30.82
CA ALA A 19 12.70 8.07 -30.28
C ALA A 19 12.37 7.17 -29.06
N HIS A 20 13.07 6.04 -28.91
CA HIS A 20 13.02 5.18 -27.73
C HIS A 20 13.47 5.85 -26.41
N ALA A 21 14.45 6.77 -26.45
CA ALA A 21 14.90 7.49 -25.28
C ALA A 21 13.85 8.51 -24.76
N ASN A 22 12.89 8.91 -25.60
CA ASN A 22 11.83 9.84 -25.21
C ASN A 22 10.59 9.14 -24.61
N ASP A 23 10.29 7.91 -25.01
CA ASP A 23 9.12 7.19 -24.51
C ASP A 23 9.41 6.60 -23.11
N TRP A 24 10.62 6.08 -22.87
CA TRP A 24 11.02 5.55 -21.55
C TRP A 24 11.21 6.66 -20.51
N SER A 25 11.80 7.79 -20.90
CA SER A 25 11.89 8.94 -20.00
C SER A 25 10.52 9.46 -19.60
N ARG A 26 9.56 9.52 -20.54
CA ARG A 26 8.16 9.85 -20.24
C ARG A 26 7.52 8.85 -19.30
N CYS A 27 7.79 7.56 -19.42
CA CYS A 27 7.18 6.55 -18.55
C CYS A 27 7.73 6.56 -17.12
N VAL A 28 9.06 6.68 -16.96
CA VAL A 28 9.71 6.54 -15.64
C VAL A 28 9.85 7.87 -14.92
N GLN A 29 10.00 8.98 -15.65
CA GLN A 29 10.15 10.32 -15.10
C GLN A 29 9.29 11.33 -15.88
N PRO A 30 7.96 11.17 -15.86
CA PRO A 30 7.08 12.08 -16.57
C PRO A 30 7.15 13.50 -16.03
N ALA A 31 7.05 14.48 -16.93
CA ALA A 31 6.84 15.88 -16.53
C ALA A 31 5.44 16.12 -15.94
N ASP A 32 4.46 15.31 -16.35
CA ASP A 32 3.09 15.29 -15.82
C ASP A 32 2.45 13.91 -16.01
N VAL A 33 1.39 13.64 -15.25
CA VAL A 33 0.74 12.32 -15.20
C VAL A 33 0.23 11.83 -16.57
N VAL A 34 -0.24 12.73 -17.44
CA VAL A 34 -0.79 12.37 -18.76
C VAL A 34 0.33 11.87 -19.66
N LEU A 35 1.48 12.58 -19.68
CA LEU A 35 2.66 12.14 -20.42
C LEU A 35 3.21 10.81 -19.89
N GLY A 36 3.10 10.57 -18.58
CA GLY A 36 3.46 9.29 -17.94
C GLY A 36 2.65 8.14 -18.51
N ILE A 37 1.32 8.26 -18.47
CA ILE A 37 0.39 7.26 -18.99
C ILE A 37 0.65 7.00 -20.48
N GLN A 38 0.83 8.05 -21.28
CA GLN A 38 1.09 7.92 -22.72
C GLN A 38 2.43 7.22 -23.02
N GLY A 39 3.49 7.59 -22.28
CA GLY A 39 4.82 6.99 -22.42
C GLY A 39 4.78 5.49 -22.13
N CYS A 40 4.27 5.11 -20.96
CA CYS A 40 4.17 3.71 -20.57
C CYS A 40 3.26 2.90 -21.51
N THR A 41 2.13 3.48 -21.94
CA THR A 41 1.22 2.82 -22.89
C THR A 41 1.90 2.49 -24.22
N LYS A 42 2.71 3.41 -24.76
CA LYS A 42 3.47 3.14 -25.99
C LYS A 42 4.48 2.02 -25.80
N ILE A 43 5.15 1.97 -24.65
CA ILE A 43 6.14 0.92 -24.36
C ILE A 43 5.46 -0.45 -24.27
N ILE A 44 4.39 -0.55 -23.49
CA ILE A 44 3.61 -1.77 -23.31
C ILE A 44 3.09 -2.27 -24.66
N ALA A 45 2.49 -1.38 -25.46
CA ALA A 45 1.93 -1.72 -26.77
C ALA A 45 2.98 -2.18 -27.80
N LYS A 46 4.24 -1.73 -27.68
CA LYS A 46 5.31 -2.17 -28.57
C LYS A 46 5.64 -3.66 -28.34
N GLY A 47 5.52 -4.16 -27.10
CA GLY A 47 5.71 -5.57 -26.76
C GLY A 47 7.12 -6.13 -27.01
N ARG A 48 8.14 -5.27 -27.04
CA ARG A 48 9.55 -5.63 -27.38
C ARG A 48 10.48 -5.59 -26.18
N GLU A 49 9.97 -5.14 -25.04
CA GLU A 49 10.72 -4.97 -23.81
C GLU A 49 10.85 -6.30 -23.04
N THR A 50 11.82 -6.37 -22.15
CA THR A 50 11.97 -7.52 -21.24
C THR A 50 10.80 -7.58 -20.26
N ALA A 51 10.54 -8.76 -19.66
CA ALA A 51 9.55 -8.88 -18.59
C ALA A 51 9.82 -7.94 -17.40
N GLU A 52 11.10 -7.65 -17.10
CA GLU A 52 11.50 -6.64 -16.11
C GLU A 52 11.01 -5.24 -16.50
N ASN A 53 11.35 -4.79 -17.71
CA ASN A 53 10.99 -3.46 -18.19
C ASN A 53 9.47 -3.31 -18.38
N LEU A 54 8.78 -4.35 -18.83
CA LEU A 54 7.32 -4.35 -18.93
C LEU A 54 6.67 -4.26 -17.55
N ALA A 55 7.18 -4.98 -16.54
CA ALA A 55 6.68 -4.88 -15.18
C ALA A 55 6.82 -3.45 -14.64
N VAL A 56 7.99 -2.81 -14.85
CA VAL A 56 8.21 -1.40 -14.47
C VAL A 56 7.25 -0.46 -15.21
N ALA A 57 7.04 -0.65 -16.51
CA ALA A 57 6.11 0.19 -17.27
C ALA A 57 4.66 0.06 -16.77
N HIS A 58 4.23 -1.16 -16.43
CA HIS A 58 2.93 -1.41 -15.82
C HIS A 58 2.82 -0.79 -14.42
N ILE A 59 3.84 -0.93 -13.55
CA ILE A 59 3.87 -0.30 -12.22
C ILE A 59 3.72 1.22 -12.33
N ASN A 60 4.49 1.86 -13.22
CA ASN A 60 4.47 3.30 -13.37
C ASN A 60 3.12 3.80 -13.92
N ARG A 61 2.55 3.10 -14.90
CA ARG A 61 1.23 3.46 -15.45
C ARG A 61 0.12 3.23 -14.42
N GLY A 62 0.17 2.12 -13.68
CA GLY A 62 -0.77 1.84 -12.60
C GLY A 62 -0.67 2.87 -11.47
N SER A 63 0.53 3.35 -11.14
CA SER A 63 0.73 4.44 -10.18
C SER A 63 0.16 5.76 -10.69
N ALA A 64 0.31 6.05 -11.98
CA ALA A 64 -0.29 7.22 -12.60
C ALA A 64 -1.82 7.19 -12.50
N TYR A 65 -2.46 6.07 -12.90
CA TYR A 65 -3.90 5.87 -12.76
C TYR A 65 -4.38 5.94 -11.32
N TYR A 66 -3.64 5.37 -10.38
CA TYR A 66 -3.97 5.48 -8.96
C TYR A 66 -4.00 6.95 -8.49
N ASN A 67 -3.04 7.76 -8.95
CA ASN A 67 -2.94 9.17 -8.59
C ASN A 67 -4.05 10.03 -9.20
N THR A 68 -4.57 9.65 -10.37
CA THR A 68 -5.71 10.33 -11.02
C THR A 68 -7.07 9.77 -10.60
N GLY A 69 -7.10 8.66 -9.86
CA GLY A 69 -8.30 8.08 -9.24
C GLY A 69 -8.94 6.95 -10.04
N GLU A 70 -8.37 6.55 -11.17
CA GLU A 70 -8.82 5.44 -12.01
C GLU A 70 -8.32 4.11 -11.42
N TYR A 71 -8.86 3.76 -10.26
CA TYR A 71 -8.38 2.62 -9.48
C TYR A 71 -8.53 1.28 -10.19
N ASP A 72 -9.55 1.09 -11.04
CA ASP A 72 -9.72 -0.14 -11.84
C ASP A 72 -8.54 -0.34 -12.80
N LEU A 73 -8.17 0.72 -13.53
CA LEU A 73 -7.03 0.69 -14.45
C LEU A 73 -5.71 0.47 -13.69
N ALA A 74 -5.58 1.07 -12.50
CA ALA A 74 -4.43 0.84 -11.64
C ALA A 74 -4.30 -0.64 -11.22
N VAL A 75 -5.41 -1.26 -10.79
CA VAL A 75 -5.46 -2.67 -10.40
C VAL A 75 -5.05 -3.58 -11.57
N GLU A 76 -5.56 -3.33 -12.77
CA GLU A 76 -5.21 -4.10 -13.97
C GLU A 76 -3.70 -4.02 -14.28
N ASP A 77 -3.14 -2.81 -14.25
CA ASP A 77 -1.71 -2.61 -14.50
C ASP A 77 -0.84 -3.27 -13.43
N TYR A 78 -1.18 -3.13 -12.15
CA TYR A 78 -0.47 -3.83 -11.09
C TYR A 78 -0.58 -5.36 -11.21
N ALA A 79 -1.74 -5.88 -11.61
CA ALA A 79 -1.92 -7.32 -11.86
C ALA A 79 -1.00 -7.82 -12.98
N LYS A 80 -0.85 -7.04 -14.06
CA LYS A 80 0.10 -7.38 -15.14
C LYS A 80 1.55 -7.33 -14.68
N ALA A 81 1.92 -6.33 -13.87
CA ALA A 81 3.25 -6.29 -13.28
C ALA A 81 3.53 -7.52 -12.37
N ILE A 82 2.54 -7.96 -11.60
CA ILE A 82 2.63 -9.17 -10.76
C ILE A 82 2.81 -10.43 -11.61
N GLU A 83 2.05 -10.58 -12.70
CA GLU A 83 2.19 -11.71 -13.63
C GLU A 83 3.62 -11.79 -14.21
N LEU A 84 4.20 -10.64 -14.58
CA LEU A 84 5.54 -10.55 -15.15
C LEU A 84 6.64 -10.77 -14.11
N LYS A 85 6.43 -10.28 -12.88
CA LYS A 85 7.40 -10.27 -11.78
C LYS A 85 6.74 -10.56 -10.44
N PRO A 86 6.40 -11.83 -10.15
CA PRO A 86 5.67 -12.20 -8.92
C PRO A 86 6.50 -12.05 -7.64
N GLY A 87 7.82 -11.85 -7.75
CA GLY A 87 8.72 -11.62 -6.63
C GLY A 87 8.91 -10.14 -6.26
N ASN A 88 8.29 -9.20 -7.00
CA ASN A 88 8.34 -7.78 -6.66
C ASN A 88 7.16 -7.42 -5.74
N SER A 89 7.44 -6.87 -4.55
CA SER A 89 6.42 -6.46 -3.57
C SER A 89 5.66 -5.19 -3.99
N GLU A 90 6.30 -4.28 -4.72
CA GLU A 90 5.76 -2.97 -5.08
C GLU A 90 4.38 -3.01 -5.77
N PRO A 91 4.15 -3.83 -6.83
CA PRO A 91 2.83 -3.88 -7.44
C PRO A 91 1.76 -4.50 -6.53
N PHE A 92 2.12 -5.35 -5.56
CA PHE A 92 1.17 -5.81 -4.55
C PHE A 92 0.76 -4.68 -3.60
N THR A 93 1.72 -3.84 -3.17
CA THR A 93 1.44 -2.62 -2.40
C THR A 93 0.53 -1.67 -3.16
N GLY A 94 0.86 -1.38 -4.43
CA GLY A 94 0.07 -0.51 -5.30
C GLY A 94 -1.36 -1.03 -5.50
N ARG A 95 -1.51 -2.33 -5.74
CA ARG A 95 -2.83 -2.97 -5.89
C ARG A 95 -3.63 -2.96 -4.59
N GLY A 96 -2.98 -3.18 -3.44
CA GLY A 96 -3.59 -3.07 -2.12
C GLY A 96 -4.14 -1.66 -1.86
N ASN A 97 -3.35 -0.63 -2.20
CA ASN A 97 -3.78 0.76 -2.11
C ASN A 97 -4.99 1.04 -2.99
N ALA A 98 -4.99 0.57 -4.25
CA ALA A 98 -6.10 0.77 -5.18
C ALA A 98 -7.38 0.10 -4.67
N TYR A 99 -7.32 -1.17 -4.25
CA TYR A 99 -8.48 -1.87 -3.67
C TYR A 99 -8.99 -1.18 -2.40
N TYR A 100 -8.10 -0.72 -1.52
CA TYR A 100 -8.52 0.01 -0.32
C TYR A 100 -9.33 1.26 -0.69
N ARG A 101 -8.92 2.00 -1.73
CA ARG A 101 -9.61 3.20 -2.21
C ARG A 101 -10.96 2.90 -2.87
N GLN A 102 -11.11 1.69 -3.42
CA GLN A 102 -12.38 1.20 -3.95
C GLN A 102 -13.35 0.71 -2.86
N GLY A 103 -12.88 0.54 -1.61
CA GLY A 103 -13.66 -0.08 -0.54
C GLY A 103 -13.57 -1.61 -0.52
N GLU A 104 -12.78 -2.20 -1.43
CA GLU A 104 -12.56 -3.64 -1.56
C GLU A 104 -11.55 -4.14 -0.53
N HIS A 105 -11.92 -4.03 0.74
CA HIS A 105 -10.98 -4.21 1.86
C HIS A 105 -10.43 -5.63 2.00
N ASP A 106 -11.17 -6.67 1.62
CA ASP A 106 -10.67 -8.05 1.57
C ASP A 106 -9.53 -8.19 0.55
N SER A 107 -9.75 -7.72 -0.68
CA SER A 107 -8.75 -7.73 -1.75
C SER A 107 -7.52 -6.87 -1.42
N ALA A 108 -7.71 -5.79 -0.67
CA ALA A 108 -6.62 -4.97 -0.15
C ALA A 108 -5.78 -5.76 0.87
N VAL A 109 -6.42 -6.44 1.84
CA VAL A 109 -5.74 -7.29 2.83
C VAL A 109 -4.91 -8.37 2.17
N ASP A 110 -5.44 -9.04 1.15
CA ASP A 110 -4.72 -10.09 0.42
C ASP A 110 -3.48 -9.54 -0.30
N SER A 111 -3.63 -8.40 -0.97
CA SER A 111 -2.53 -7.75 -1.70
C SER A 111 -1.43 -7.28 -0.74
N TYR A 112 -1.78 -6.58 0.35
CA TYR A 112 -0.78 -6.19 1.36
C TYR A 112 -0.14 -7.39 2.05
N SER A 113 -0.91 -8.45 2.33
CA SER A 113 -0.35 -9.66 2.93
C SER A 113 0.70 -10.30 2.03
N LYS A 114 0.48 -10.28 0.71
CA LYS A 114 1.48 -10.77 -0.24
C LYS A 114 2.70 -9.84 -0.32
N ALA A 115 2.49 -8.52 -0.28
CA ALA A 115 3.59 -7.54 -0.21
C ALA A 115 4.46 -7.75 1.05
N ILE A 116 3.85 -7.97 2.22
CA ILE A 116 4.54 -8.25 3.49
C ILE A 116 5.34 -9.55 3.43
N GLN A 117 4.81 -10.60 2.79
CA GLN A 117 5.56 -11.85 2.60
C GLN A 117 6.83 -11.66 1.77
N LEU A 118 6.81 -10.73 0.81
CA LEU A 118 7.95 -10.46 -0.08
C LEU A 118 8.94 -9.45 0.52
N SER A 119 8.44 -8.42 1.21
CA SER A 119 9.22 -7.38 1.89
C SER A 119 8.66 -7.14 3.30
N PRO A 120 9.10 -7.93 4.30
CA PRO A 120 8.55 -7.87 5.66
C PRO A 120 8.96 -6.63 6.45
N ASP A 121 9.87 -5.82 5.91
CA ASP A 121 10.44 -4.60 6.48
C ASP A 121 9.76 -3.30 5.99
N ASP A 122 8.75 -3.40 5.12
CA ASP A 122 7.97 -2.26 4.67
C ASP A 122 6.77 -2.00 5.59
N ALA A 123 6.98 -1.09 6.55
CA ALA A 123 5.94 -0.63 7.49
C ALA A 123 4.69 -0.06 6.80
N GLY A 124 4.80 0.41 5.55
CA GLY A 124 3.69 0.91 4.76
C GLY A 124 2.66 -0.18 4.49
N ASN A 125 3.11 -1.41 4.22
CA ASN A 125 2.21 -2.54 3.95
C ASN A 125 1.46 -3.00 5.21
N TYR A 126 2.10 -2.99 6.38
CA TYR A 126 1.41 -3.25 7.65
C TYR A 126 0.39 -2.14 7.94
N THR A 127 0.77 -0.87 7.74
CA THR A 127 -0.17 0.25 7.93
C THR A 127 -1.37 0.12 6.99
N GLY A 128 -1.15 -0.18 5.72
CA GLY A 128 -2.22 -0.38 4.72
C GLY A 128 -3.14 -1.55 5.08
N ARG A 129 -2.57 -2.70 5.46
CA ARG A 129 -3.36 -3.87 5.88
C ARG A 129 -4.13 -3.61 7.17
N GLY A 130 -3.52 -2.92 8.14
CA GLY A 130 -4.16 -2.53 9.39
C GLY A 130 -5.34 -1.60 9.16
N LEU A 131 -5.22 -0.63 8.24
CA LEU A 131 -6.33 0.23 7.83
C LEU A 131 -7.45 -0.56 7.15
N ALA A 132 -7.11 -1.52 6.28
CA ALA A 132 -8.10 -2.39 5.64
C ALA A 132 -8.83 -3.29 6.66
N HIS A 133 -8.12 -3.85 7.64
CA HIS A 133 -8.73 -4.58 8.76
C HIS A 133 -9.64 -3.69 9.60
N PHE A 134 -9.19 -2.47 9.94
CA PHE A 134 -9.96 -1.52 10.71
C PHE A 134 -11.26 -1.12 9.99
N ALA A 135 -11.20 -0.86 8.68
CA ALA A 135 -12.36 -0.52 7.87
C ALA A 135 -13.41 -1.65 7.82
N LYS A 136 -12.96 -2.90 7.95
CA LYS A 136 -13.84 -4.08 8.06
C LYS A 136 -14.41 -4.32 9.46
N GLY A 137 -14.07 -3.48 10.44
CA GLY A 137 -14.42 -3.70 11.84
C GLY A 137 -13.60 -4.81 12.52
N ASP A 138 -12.45 -5.19 11.95
CA ASP A 138 -11.52 -6.10 12.61
C ASP A 138 -10.43 -5.34 13.35
N SER A 139 -10.84 -4.69 14.44
CA SER A 139 -9.95 -3.86 15.25
C SER A 139 -8.79 -4.67 15.84
N LYS A 140 -9.01 -5.97 16.14
CA LYS A 140 -7.97 -6.85 16.68
C LYS A 140 -6.81 -7.07 15.71
N ARG A 141 -7.10 -7.39 14.43
CA ARG A 141 -6.04 -7.53 13.41
C ARG A 141 -5.42 -6.18 13.07
N ALA A 142 -6.20 -5.10 13.05
CA ALA A 142 -5.67 -3.75 12.84
C ALA A 142 -4.63 -3.34 13.89
N ILE A 143 -4.91 -3.60 15.18
CA ILE A 143 -3.97 -3.35 16.29
C ILE A 143 -2.62 -4.03 16.06
N ALA A 144 -2.65 -5.32 15.70
CA ALA A 144 -1.43 -6.10 15.48
C ALA A 144 -0.58 -5.50 14.35
N ASP A 145 -1.21 -5.10 13.25
CA ASP A 145 -0.51 -4.49 12.12
C ASP A 145 0.05 -3.10 12.45
N PHE A 146 -0.70 -2.26 13.18
CA PHE A 146 -0.20 -0.94 13.59
C PHE A 146 0.95 -1.03 14.60
N GLN A 147 0.92 -2.02 15.50
CA GLN A 147 2.06 -2.31 16.39
C GLN A 147 3.29 -2.73 15.59
N ALA A 148 3.12 -3.65 14.62
CA ALA A 148 4.19 -4.08 13.75
C ALA A 148 4.80 -2.91 12.96
N ALA A 149 3.97 -1.99 12.45
CA ALA A 149 4.46 -0.80 11.77
C ALA A 149 5.20 0.17 12.71
N ALA A 150 4.72 0.35 13.95
CA ALA A 150 5.31 1.30 14.90
C ALA A 150 6.74 0.91 15.32
N ILE A 151 7.01 -0.40 15.52
CA ILE A 151 8.32 -0.89 15.97
C ILE A 151 9.42 -0.74 14.91
N MET A 152 9.06 -0.54 13.64
CA MET A 152 10.01 -0.39 12.53
C MET A 152 10.66 1.00 12.49
N PHE A 153 10.17 1.94 13.31
CA PHE A 153 10.64 3.32 13.33
C PHE A 153 11.10 3.72 14.74
N PRO A 154 12.13 4.58 14.85
CA PRO A 154 12.51 5.14 16.14
C PRO A 154 11.40 6.06 16.69
N PRO A 155 11.30 6.24 18.02
CA PRO A 155 10.18 6.96 18.65
C PRO A 155 9.96 8.40 18.18
N ASP A 156 11.01 9.08 17.72
CA ASP A 156 10.96 10.46 17.22
C ASP A 156 10.48 10.58 15.77
N ASN A 157 10.46 9.48 15.02
CA ASN A 157 10.04 9.44 13.62
C ASN A 157 8.53 9.79 13.48
N PRO A 158 8.15 10.68 12.56
CA PRO A 158 6.73 10.99 12.32
C PRO A 158 5.86 9.77 11.99
N ARG A 159 6.41 8.76 11.29
CA ARG A 159 5.70 7.52 10.97
C ARG A 159 5.45 6.64 12.20
N HIS A 160 6.36 6.64 13.17
CA HIS A 160 6.13 5.98 14.46
C HIS A 160 4.91 6.60 15.16
N LYS A 161 4.88 7.94 15.25
CA LYS A 161 3.77 8.68 15.87
C LYS A 161 2.45 8.43 15.14
N GLN A 162 2.47 8.39 13.81
CA GLN A 162 1.30 8.07 13.00
C GLN A 162 0.77 6.65 13.29
N ALA A 163 1.66 5.65 13.35
CA ALA A 163 1.28 4.28 13.66
C ALA A 163 0.66 4.16 15.07
N LEU A 164 1.21 4.87 16.06
CA LEU A 164 0.64 4.92 17.42
C LEU A 164 -0.75 5.59 17.46
N GLN A 165 -0.99 6.61 16.64
CA GLN A 165 -2.32 7.23 16.55
C GLN A 165 -3.36 6.27 15.98
N LEU A 166 -2.99 5.51 14.95
CA LEU A 166 -3.84 4.48 14.35
C LEU A 166 -4.09 3.33 15.34
N LEU A 167 -3.05 2.89 16.04
CA LEU A 167 -3.15 1.91 17.12
C LEU A 167 -4.16 2.34 18.19
N ALA A 168 -4.02 3.55 18.73
CA ALA A 168 -4.93 4.08 19.76
C ALA A 168 -6.37 4.25 19.24
N LEU A 169 -6.56 4.50 17.94
CA LEU A 169 -7.88 4.51 17.33
C LEU A 169 -8.47 3.10 17.27
N ALA A 170 -7.69 2.10 16.84
CA ALA A 170 -8.10 0.70 16.77
C ALA A 170 -8.43 0.12 18.14
N GLU A 171 -7.64 0.39 19.17
CA GLU A 171 -7.91 -0.01 20.56
C GLU A 171 -9.24 0.55 21.07
N ARG A 172 -9.49 1.85 20.83
CA ARG A 172 -10.77 2.46 21.22
C ARG A 172 -11.96 1.86 20.49
N ASN A 173 -11.80 1.45 19.24
CA ASN A 173 -12.87 0.81 18.48
C ASN A 173 -13.13 -0.62 18.97
N LEU A 174 -12.07 -1.39 19.25
CA LEU A 174 -12.18 -2.72 19.85
C LEU A 174 -12.96 -2.70 21.18
N LEU A 175 -12.73 -1.70 22.03
CA LEU A 175 -13.48 -1.56 23.27
C LEU A 175 -14.99 -1.37 23.03
N LYS A 176 -15.37 -0.65 21.97
CA LYS A 176 -16.79 -0.47 21.59
C LYS A 176 -17.38 -1.77 21.06
N GLU A 177 -16.65 -2.49 20.20
CA GLU A 177 -17.07 -3.79 19.68
C GLU A 177 -17.32 -4.81 20.81
N VAL A 178 -16.41 -4.86 21.80
CA VAL A 178 -16.57 -5.74 22.98
C VAL A 178 -17.75 -5.30 23.85
N ALA A 179 -17.96 -4.00 24.04
CA ALA A 179 -19.09 -3.50 24.82
C ALA A 179 -20.44 -3.84 24.18
N GLN A 180 -20.52 -3.84 22.85
CA GLN A 180 -21.75 -4.15 22.09
C GLN A 180 -22.08 -5.65 22.06
N THR A 181 -21.06 -6.52 22.19
CA THR A 181 -21.24 -7.97 22.18
C THR A 181 -21.59 -8.54 23.57
N LYS A 182 -21.47 -7.74 24.64
CA LYS A 182 -21.92 -8.14 25.97
C LYS A 182 -23.45 -8.05 26.03
N PRO A 183 -24.18 -9.13 26.35
CA PRO A 183 -25.63 -9.04 26.50
C PRO A 183 -25.97 -8.02 27.59
N PRO A 184 -27.08 -7.27 27.46
CA PRO A 184 -27.52 -6.36 28.51
C PRO A 184 -27.61 -7.15 29.81
N VAL A 185 -26.97 -6.64 30.86
CA VAL A 185 -27.08 -7.21 32.21
C VAL A 185 -28.52 -6.98 32.64
N HIS A 186 -29.41 -7.92 32.32
CA HIS A 186 -30.71 -8.00 32.97
C HIS A 186 -30.42 -8.31 34.43
N SER A 187 -30.61 -7.30 35.28
CA SER A 187 -30.59 -7.45 36.74
C SER A 187 -31.80 -8.30 37.17
N SER A 188 -31.74 -9.60 36.96
CA SER A 188 -32.60 -10.55 37.66
C SER A 188 -31.88 -10.97 38.93
N SER A 189 -32.30 -10.36 40.04
CA SER A 189 -32.07 -10.92 41.37
C SER A 189 -32.68 -12.32 41.44
N SER A 190 -31.86 -13.37 41.49
CA SER A 190 -32.07 -14.56 42.33
C SER A 190 -31.03 -15.65 42.06
N GLY A 191 -30.42 -16.15 43.15
CA GLY A 191 -30.10 -17.57 43.37
C GLY A 191 -29.11 -18.28 42.43
N SER A 192 -27.89 -18.46 42.94
CA SER A 192 -27.02 -19.66 42.84
C SER A 192 -27.10 -20.59 41.61
N VAL A 193 -25.95 -20.84 40.98
CA VAL A 193 -25.13 -22.06 41.06
C VAL A 193 -24.05 -21.99 39.98
N ALA A 194 -22.82 -22.31 40.36
CA ALA A 194 -21.64 -22.34 39.50
C ALA A 194 -21.69 -23.49 38.48
N HIS A 195 -21.31 -23.21 37.23
CA HIS A 195 -20.61 -24.17 36.39
C HIS A 195 -19.58 -23.47 35.51
N ASN A 196 -18.33 -23.95 35.62
CA ASN A 196 -17.18 -23.56 34.82
C ASN A 196 -17.41 -23.94 33.35
N SER A 197 -17.47 -22.94 32.48
CA SER A 197 -17.01 -23.06 31.09
C SER A 197 -15.96 -21.97 30.88
N GLU A 198 -14.76 -22.41 30.50
CA GLU A 198 -13.54 -21.62 30.32
C GLU A 198 -13.69 -20.70 29.09
N SER A 199 -14.49 -19.66 29.26
CA SER A 199 -14.55 -18.49 28.38
C SER A 199 -13.40 -17.59 28.80
N VAL A 200 -12.41 -17.40 27.90
CA VAL A 200 -11.35 -16.39 28.04
C VAL A 200 -11.99 -15.08 28.49
N ARG A 201 -11.69 -14.67 29.73
CA ARG A 201 -12.40 -13.55 30.36
C ARG A 201 -11.95 -12.27 29.64
N PRO A 202 -12.87 -11.37 29.24
CA PRO A 202 -12.53 -10.11 28.59
C PRO A 202 -11.54 -9.24 29.39
N GLU A 203 -11.45 -9.45 30.71
CA GLU A 203 -10.50 -8.75 31.57
C GLU A 203 -9.04 -9.09 31.27
N GLU A 204 -8.73 -10.31 30.79
CA GLU A 204 -7.36 -10.67 30.41
C GLU A 204 -6.90 -9.87 29.17
N SER A 205 -7.80 -9.57 28.24
CA SER A 205 -7.51 -8.72 27.07
C SER A 205 -7.29 -7.25 27.44
N VAL A 206 -8.00 -6.72 28.43
CA VAL A 206 -7.82 -5.33 28.90
C VAL A 206 -6.52 -5.20 29.70
N ILE A 207 -6.23 -6.18 30.56
CA ILE A 207 -4.97 -6.23 31.33
C ILE A 207 -3.76 -6.39 30.39
N ALA A 208 -3.89 -7.17 29.31
CA ALA A 208 -2.84 -7.29 28.29
C ALA A 208 -2.59 -5.95 27.57
N LEU A 209 -3.64 -5.20 27.24
CA LEU A 209 -3.52 -3.87 26.62
C LEU A 209 -2.90 -2.83 27.56
N GLU A 210 -3.25 -2.85 28.85
CA GLU A 210 -2.62 -1.96 29.85
C GLU A 210 -1.17 -2.34 30.15
N GLY A 211 -0.84 -3.64 30.13
CA GLY A 211 0.53 -4.14 30.23
C GLY A 211 1.40 -3.70 29.06
N LEU A 212 0.87 -3.75 27.83
CA LEU A 212 1.53 -3.24 26.63
C LEU A 212 1.68 -1.72 26.66
N ARG A 213 0.64 -0.96 27.08
CA ARG A 213 0.73 0.50 27.21
C ARG A 213 1.87 0.92 28.15
N ASN A 214 2.08 0.19 29.25
CA ASN A 214 3.13 0.49 30.23
C ASN A 214 4.55 0.07 29.79
N SER A 215 4.70 -0.80 28.78
CA SER A 215 6.03 -1.15 28.22
C SER A 215 6.57 -0.12 27.24
N PHE A 216 5.72 0.77 26.70
CA PHE A 216 6.12 1.82 25.76
C PHE A 216 6.33 3.20 26.42
N THR A 217 6.03 3.33 27.71
CA THR A 217 6.22 4.57 28.49
C THR A 217 7.40 4.52 29.46
N LYS A 218 8.30 3.54 29.33
CA LYS A 218 9.53 3.42 30.13
C LYS A 218 10.77 3.49 29.25
#